data_AF-A0A1C4YJ19-F1
#
_entry.id   AF-A0A1C4YJ19-F1
#
_cell.length_a   1.000
_cell.length_b   1.000
_cell.length_c   1.000
_cell.angle_alpha   90.00
_cell.angle_beta   90.00
_cell.angle_gamma   90.00
#
_symmetry.space_group_name_H-M   'P 1'
#
loop_
_entity.id
_entity.type
_entity.pdbx_description
1 polymer ?
#
loop_
_entity_poly.entity_id
_entity_poly.type
_entity_poly.pdbx_seq_one_letter_code
_entity_poly.pdbx_strand_id
1 'polypeptide(L)'
;MRKPTALVAIVLAGIAVAVTGTPAAAAPGRPAGRVCTDVRLGAALPAPPDGLITQQSITVDENCVVRSGAVRFLPVPSSRGRNGDRRLRVWSEMYDCCGILMNALYARHDWRTADGRISQVDTGVDTDWNREPWGGGWHLAQSSQADGCDRPCSMARLEQHAEFGYRGVFDVTGTWYHNNHDLGVTLTGDGTAACELRVTARHWFVGWTWIRGCG
;
A
#
# COMPACT_ATOMS: atom_id res chain seq x y z
N MET A 1 23.52 -62.23 0.58
CA MET A 1 22.68 -63.22 -0.14
C MET A 1 21.52 -62.48 -0.78
N ARG A 2 21.48 -62.45 -2.12
CA ARG A 2 20.38 -61.89 -2.92
C ARG A 2 19.36 -63.01 -3.20
N LYS A 3 18.07 -62.74 -3.05
CA LYS A 3 17.02 -63.36 -3.87
C LYS A 3 15.99 -62.31 -4.29
N PRO A 4 15.58 -62.31 -5.57
CA PRO A 4 14.67 -61.33 -6.16
C PRO A 4 13.21 -61.75 -5.96
N THR A 5 12.27 -60.81 -6.01
CA THR A 5 10.85 -61.16 -6.12
C THR A 5 10.14 -60.19 -7.06
N ALA A 6 9.85 -60.77 -8.23
CA ALA A 6 8.80 -60.54 -9.22
C ALA A 6 8.12 -59.16 -9.34
N LEU A 7 8.25 -58.60 -10.54
CA LEU A 7 7.33 -57.65 -11.15
C LEU A 7 5.91 -58.22 -11.23
N VAL A 8 4.92 -57.37 -10.94
CA VAL A 8 3.55 -57.51 -11.45
C VAL A 8 3.28 -56.30 -12.35
N ALA A 9 3.13 -56.56 -13.64
CA ALA A 9 2.72 -55.57 -14.64
C ALA A 9 1.19 -55.49 -14.63
N ILE A 10 0.65 -54.34 -14.22
CA ILE A 10 -0.77 -54.03 -14.38
C ILE A 10 -0.90 -53.24 -15.69
N VAL A 11 -1.48 -53.90 -16.70
CA VAL A 11 -1.92 -53.25 -17.94
C VAL A 11 -3.23 -52.54 -17.67
N LEU A 12 -3.17 -51.22 -17.48
CA LEU A 12 -4.33 -50.35 -17.50
C LEU A 12 -4.49 -49.79 -18.92
N ALA A 13 -5.38 -50.42 -19.68
CA ALA A 13 -5.92 -49.86 -20.92
C ALA A 13 -6.83 -48.67 -20.57
N GLY A 14 -6.24 -47.49 -20.49
CA GLY A 14 -6.97 -46.23 -20.33
C GLY A 14 -7.38 -45.67 -21.70
N ILE A 15 -8.69 -45.58 -21.90
CA ILE A 15 -9.35 -45.00 -23.08
C ILE A 15 -8.86 -43.55 -23.27
N ALA A 16 -8.11 -43.30 -24.35
CA ALA A 16 -7.77 -41.96 -24.79
C ALA A 16 -8.97 -41.33 -25.49
N VAL A 17 -9.76 -40.54 -24.76
CA VAL A 17 -10.74 -39.63 -25.37
C VAL A 17 -9.95 -38.46 -25.94
N ALA A 18 -9.75 -38.47 -27.26
CA ALA A 18 -9.21 -37.33 -28.00
C ALA A 18 -10.25 -36.20 -27.98
N VAL A 19 -10.13 -35.30 -27.00
CA VAL A 19 -10.83 -34.01 -27.04
C VAL A 19 -10.13 -33.15 -28.07
N THR A 20 -10.66 -33.12 -29.29
CA THR A 20 -10.28 -32.13 -30.31
C THR A 20 -10.83 -30.77 -29.92
N GLY A 21 -10.24 -30.16 -28.90
CA GLY A 21 -10.45 -28.74 -28.61
C GLY A 21 -9.72 -27.92 -29.68
N THR A 22 -10.46 -27.18 -30.50
CA THR A 22 -9.90 -26.08 -31.29
C THR A 22 -9.04 -25.21 -30.38
N PRO A 23 -7.78 -24.90 -30.74
CA PRO A 23 -6.97 -23.98 -29.97
C PRO A 23 -7.74 -22.67 -29.88
N ALA A 24 -8.13 -22.29 -28.67
CA ALA A 24 -8.67 -20.96 -28.42
C ALA A 24 -7.61 -19.98 -28.90
N ALA A 25 -7.94 -19.20 -29.94
CA ALA A 25 -7.09 -18.11 -30.37
C ALA A 25 -6.84 -17.23 -29.13
N ALA A 26 -5.59 -17.15 -28.71
CA ALA A 26 -5.19 -16.23 -27.66
C ALA A 26 -5.69 -14.85 -28.11
N ALA A 27 -6.52 -14.21 -27.28
CA ALA A 27 -6.91 -12.84 -27.51
C ALA A 27 -5.63 -12.02 -27.75
N PRO A 28 -5.59 -11.12 -28.75
CA PRO A 28 -4.42 -10.31 -29.00
C PRO A 28 -3.99 -9.68 -27.68
N GLY A 29 -2.77 -10.03 -27.25
CA GLY A 29 -2.24 -9.58 -25.98
C GLY A 29 -2.37 -8.07 -25.90
N ARG A 30 -3.02 -7.59 -24.84
CA ARG A 30 -3.07 -6.17 -24.53
C ARG A 30 -1.63 -5.65 -24.64
N PRO A 31 -1.35 -4.57 -25.39
CA PRO A 31 0.00 -4.06 -25.57
C PRO A 31 0.67 -3.96 -24.20
N ALA A 32 1.94 -4.38 -24.12
CA ALA A 32 2.72 -4.33 -22.89
C ALA A 32 2.49 -2.99 -22.21
N GLY A 33 2.00 -3.02 -20.97
CA GLY A 33 1.56 -1.81 -20.26
C GLY A 33 2.67 -0.77 -20.28
N ARG A 34 2.33 0.46 -20.66
CA ARG A 34 3.30 1.57 -20.68
C ARG A 34 3.86 1.77 -19.27
N VAL A 35 5.15 2.06 -19.19
CA VAL A 35 5.86 2.40 -17.96
C VAL A 35 6.15 3.89 -17.95
N CYS A 36 5.86 4.55 -16.84
CA CYS A 36 6.19 5.94 -16.56
C CYS A 36 7.34 5.99 -15.56
N THR A 37 8.29 6.89 -15.76
CA THR A 37 9.48 7.04 -14.92
C THR A 37 9.32 8.20 -13.94
N ASP A 38 10.00 8.12 -12.79
CA ASP A 38 10.10 9.19 -11.80
C ASP A 38 8.74 9.79 -11.39
N VAL A 39 7.75 8.92 -11.23
CA VAL A 39 6.39 9.32 -10.90
C VAL A 39 6.34 9.83 -9.46
N ARG A 40 5.81 11.04 -9.30
CA ARG A 40 5.57 11.66 -8.00
C ARG A 40 4.09 11.92 -7.84
N LEU A 41 3.51 11.31 -6.82
CA LEU A 41 2.11 11.44 -6.45
C LEU A 41 2.07 12.12 -5.08
N GLY A 42 1.27 13.17 -4.92
CA GLY A 42 1.19 13.84 -3.63
C GLY A 42 0.18 14.96 -3.62
N ALA A 43 -0.48 15.13 -2.48
CA ALA A 43 -1.25 16.31 -2.10
C ALA A 43 -1.71 16.15 -0.64
N ALA A 44 -2.14 17.25 -0.02
CA ALA A 44 -2.91 17.16 1.21
C ALA A 44 -4.26 16.46 0.94
N LEU A 45 -4.69 15.62 1.88
CA LEU A 45 -6.09 15.25 2.00
C LEU A 45 -6.78 16.30 2.90
N PRO A 46 -8.04 16.66 2.61
CA PRO A 46 -8.81 17.49 3.53
C PRO A 46 -8.90 16.78 4.89
N ALA A 47 -8.90 17.56 5.97
CA ALA A 47 -9.12 17.01 7.30
C ALA A 47 -10.48 16.28 7.32
N PRO A 48 -10.54 15.04 7.82
CA PRO A 48 -11.80 14.33 7.96
C PRO A 48 -12.68 15.02 9.01
N PRO A 49 -13.98 15.24 8.75
CA PRO A 49 -14.92 15.62 9.79
C PRO A 49 -15.03 14.54 10.86
N ASP A 50 -15.49 14.93 12.06
CA ASP A 50 -15.77 14.01 13.17
C ASP A 50 -16.59 12.79 12.73
N GLY A 51 -16.08 11.58 12.98
CA GLY A 51 -16.76 10.33 12.66
C GLY A 51 -16.67 9.90 11.19
N LEU A 52 -15.89 10.58 10.37
CA LEU A 52 -15.61 10.21 8.98
C LEU A 52 -14.12 9.95 8.78
N ILE A 53 -13.80 9.22 7.71
CA ILE A 53 -12.46 9.17 7.11
C ILE A 53 -12.51 9.80 5.73
N THR A 54 -11.37 10.34 5.30
CA THR A 54 -11.16 10.79 3.92
C THR A 54 -10.35 9.73 3.17
N GLN A 55 -10.76 9.41 1.96
CA GLN A 55 -10.06 8.47 1.09
C GLN A 55 -10.00 9.00 -0.33
N GLN A 56 -8.88 8.79 -1.00
CA GLN A 56 -8.72 9.10 -2.43
C GLN A 56 -7.94 7.99 -3.13
N SER A 57 -8.34 7.71 -4.37
CA SER A 57 -7.58 6.86 -5.29
C SER A 57 -6.91 7.74 -6.34
N ILE A 58 -5.68 7.42 -6.69
CA ILE A 58 -4.86 8.12 -7.70
C ILE A 58 -4.29 7.08 -8.65
N THR A 59 -4.32 7.40 -9.94
CA THR A 59 -3.77 6.55 -11.01
C THR A 59 -2.85 7.37 -11.90
N VAL A 60 -2.08 6.70 -12.75
CA VAL A 60 -1.31 7.34 -13.84
C VAL A 60 -1.82 6.77 -15.15
N ASP A 61 -2.20 7.66 -16.06
CA ASP A 61 -2.76 7.26 -17.35
C ASP A 61 -1.69 6.89 -18.39
N GLU A 62 -2.14 6.49 -19.58
CA GLU A 62 -1.28 6.11 -20.70
C GLU A 62 -0.40 7.26 -21.22
N ASN A 63 -0.61 8.51 -20.80
CA ASN A 63 0.24 9.65 -21.14
C ASN A 63 1.19 10.03 -20.01
N CYS A 64 1.31 9.18 -18.98
CA CYS A 64 2.07 9.46 -17.77
C CYS A 64 1.56 10.68 -17.01
N VAL A 65 0.26 10.98 -17.12
CA VAL A 65 -0.39 12.05 -16.39
C VAL A 65 -1.07 11.48 -15.15
N VAL A 66 -0.79 12.10 -14.00
CA VAL A 66 -1.44 11.76 -12.73
C VAL A 66 -2.92 12.12 -12.77
N ARG A 67 -3.78 11.15 -12.44
CA ARG A 67 -5.23 11.30 -12.37
C ARG A 67 -5.71 11.05 -10.96
N SER A 68 -6.05 12.13 -10.27
CA SER A 68 -6.66 12.07 -8.95
C SER A 68 -8.15 11.76 -9.06
N GLY A 69 -8.59 10.70 -8.41
CA GLY A 69 -10.00 10.40 -8.23
C GLY A 69 -10.68 11.35 -7.25
N ALA A 70 -12.01 11.25 -7.15
CA ALA A 70 -12.77 12.01 -6.17
C ALA A 70 -12.36 11.63 -4.73
N VAL A 71 -12.30 12.64 -3.85
CA VAL A 71 -12.18 12.41 -2.40
C VAL A 71 -13.53 11.89 -1.90
N ARG A 72 -13.49 10.77 -1.18
CA ARG A 72 -14.65 10.15 -0.55
C ARG A 72 -14.58 10.34 0.94
N PHE A 73 -15.73 10.64 1.55
CA PHE A 73 -15.90 10.63 3.00
C PHE A 73 -16.66 9.38 3.39
N LEU A 74 -16.04 8.51 4.17
CA LEU A 74 -16.64 7.25 4.59
C LEU A 74 -16.89 7.29 6.10
N PRO A 75 -18.05 6.81 6.59
CA PRO A 75 -18.29 6.76 8.01
C PRO A 75 -17.35 5.75 8.68
N VAL A 76 -16.80 6.14 9.82
CA VAL A 76 -16.10 5.21 10.72
C VAL A 76 -16.98 4.94 11.94
N PRO A 77 -17.02 3.70 12.44
CA PRO A 77 -17.59 3.44 13.76
C PRO A 77 -16.93 4.37 14.76
N SER A 78 -17.72 5.16 15.50
CA SER A 78 -17.22 6.23 16.36
C SER A 78 -16.10 5.72 17.27
N SER A 79 -14.88 6.20 17.07
CA SER A 79 -13.69 5.82 17.82
C SER A 79 -13.42 6.76 19.00
N ARG A 80 -14.40 7.56 19.44
CA ARG A 80 -14.24 8.44 20.62
C ARG A 80 -13.80 7.60 21.80
N GLY A 81 -12.52 7.70 22.15
CA GLY A 81 -11.99 7.15 23.38
C GLY A 81 -12.72 7.79 24.56
N ARG A 82 -12.83 7.04 25.67
CA ARG A 82 -13.27 7.64 26.94
C ARG A 82 -12.28 8.76 27.30
N ASN A 83 -12.78 9.94 27.65
CA ASN A 83 -12.00 11.09 28.17
C ASN A 83 -10.94 11.72 27.23
N GLY A 84 -11.35 12.42 26.17
CA GLY A 84 -10.45 13.36 25.46
C GLY A 84 -9.32 12.73 24.64
N ASP A 85 -9.22 11.39 24.64
CA ASP A 85 -8.31 10.60 23.82
C ASP A 85 -8.78 10.61 22.36
N ARG A 86 -7.88 10.99 21.45
CA ARG A 86 -8.13 11.08 20.01
C ARG A 86 -7.27 10.06 19.29
N ARG A 87 -7.82 9.50 18.21
CA ARG A 87 -7.13 8.55 17.34
C ARG A 87 -7.27 8.98 15.89
N LEU A 88 -6.19 8.87 15.14
CA LEU A 88 -6.13 9.11 13.70
C LEU A 88 -5.38 7.95 13.06
N ARG A 89 -5.92 7.39 11.99
CA ARG A 89 -5.23 6.44 11.12
C ARG A 89 -4.94 7.12 9.79
N VAL A 90 -3.73 6.91 9.29
CA VAL A 90 -3.29 7.35 7.96
C VAL A 90 -2.74 6.15 7.22
N TRP A 91 -3.05 6.04 5.95
CA TRP A 91 -2.57 4.92 5.13
C TRP A 91 -2.27 5.35 3.70
N SER A 92 -1.26 4.70 3.14
CA SER A 92 -0.80 4.88 1.78
C SER A 92 -0.51 3.50 1.20
N GLU A 93 -1.41 3.02 0.35
CA GLU A 93 -1.42 1.65 -0.19
C GLU A 93 -1.30 1.70 -1.72
N MET A 94 -0.33 0.99 -2.29
CA MET A 94 -0.23 0.83 -3.75
C MET A 94 -0.69 -0.56 -4.17
N TYR A 95 -1.46 -0.60 -5.25
CA TYR A 95 -2.02 -1.82 -5.83
C TYR A 95 -1.59 -1.95 -7.29
N ASP A 96 -1.43 -3.19 -7.75
CA ASP A 96 -1.26 -3.48 -9.17
C ASP A 96 -2.59 -3.40 -9.94
N CYS A 97 -2.56 -3.69 -11.24
CA CYS A 97 -3.75 -3.64 -12.10
C CYS A 97 -4.79 -4.73 -11.80
N CYS A 98 -4.44 -5.72 -10.98
CA CYS A 98 -5.29 -6.82 -10.55
C CYS A 98 -5.87 -6.58 -9.14
N GLY A 99 -5.51 -5.46 -8.49
CA GLY A 99 -5.93 -5.16 -7.11
C GLY A 99 -5.12 -5.90 -6.05
N ILE A 100 -3.94 -6.44 -6.39
CA ILE A 100 -3.01 -7.02 -5.42
C ILE A 100 -2.25 -5.87 -4.75
N LEU A 101 -2.27 -5.84 -3.41
CA LEU A 101 -1.48 -4.89 -2.64
C LEU A 101 0.00 -5.13 -2.93
N MET A 102 0.72 -4.11 -3.39
CA MET A 102 2.14 -4.20 -3.67
C MET A 102 2.98 -3.84 -2.45
N ASN A 103 2.73 -2.66 -1.91
CA ASN A 103 3.35 -2.12 -0.71
C ASN A 103 2.42 -1.09 -0.05
N ALA A 104 2.56 -0.95 1.26
CA ALA A 104 1.80 -0.02 2.05
C ALA A 104 2.59 0.51 3.24
N LEU A 105 2.30 1.76 3.58
CA LEU A 105 2.71 2.39 4.83
C LEU A 105 1.46 2.84 5.59
N TYR A 106 1.36 2.43 6.84
CA TYR A 106 0.29 2.76 7.77
C TYR A 106 0.86 3.50 8.96
N ALA A 107 0.15 4.53 9.42
CA ALA A 107 0.41 5.19 10.68
C ALA A 107 -0.86 5.28 11.52
N ARG A 108 -0.71 5.13 12.82
CA ARG A 108 -1.75 5.38 13.82
C ARG A 108 -1.19 6.38 14.80
N HIS A 109 -1.96 7.42 15.09
CA HIS A 109 -1.64 8.41 16.09
C HIS A 109 -2.74 8.43 17.14
N ASP A 110 -2.36 8.18 18.39
CA ASP A 110 -3.20 8.35 19.54
C ASP A 110 -2.68 9.57 20.31
N TRP A 111 -3.51 10.60 20.52
CA TRP A 111 -3.06 11.82 21.20
C TRP A 111 -4.09 12.39 22.17
N ARG A 112 -3.57 13.20 23.10
CA ARG A 112 -4.35 13.88 24.13
C ARG A 112 -4.16 15.38 24.03
N THR A 113 -5.23 16.10 24.32
CA THR A 113 -5.22 17.56 24.42
C THR A 113 -5.62 18.01 25.82
N ALA A 114 -4.86 18.91 26.42
CA ALA A 114 -5.16 19.59 27.68
C ALA A 114 -4.87 21.09 27.54
N ASP A 115 -5.78 21.95 27.99
CA ASP A 115 -5.66 23.40 27.95
C ASP A 115 -5.31 23.96 26.56
N GLY A 116 -5.89 23.38 25.50
CA GLY A 116 -5.64 23.76 24.12
C GLY A 116 -4.24 23.40 23.60
N ARG A 117 -3.54 22.48 24.28
CA ARG A 117 -2.22 21.96 23.88
C ARG A 117 -2.27 20.43 23.79
N ILE A 118 -1.48 19.87 22.90
CA ILE A 118 -1.20 18.44 22.85
C ILE A 118 -0.34 18.12 24.07
N SER A 119 -0.78 17.20 24.93
CA SER A 119 -0.06 16.80 26.14
C SER A 119 0.69 15.48 25.99
N GLN A 120 0.22 14.63 25.08
CA GLN A 120 0.81 13.33 24.77
C GLN A 120 0.47 12.94 23.33
N VAL A 121 1.43 12.32 22.63
CA VAL A 121 1.25 11.68 21.32
C VAL A 121 1.93 10.32 21.39
N ASP A 122 1.24 9.30 20.92
CA ASP A 122 1.79 7.97 20.65
C ASP A 122 1.61 7.66 19.16
N THR A 123 2.68 7.22 18.51
CA THR A 123 2.71 6.93 17.06
C THR A 123 3.07 5.47 16.86
N GLY A 124 2.15 4.71 16.25
CA GLY A 124 2.40 3.37 15.74
C GLY A 124 2.55 3.38 14.22
N VAL A 125 3.60 2.76 13.71
CA VAL A 125 3.87 2.63 12.27
C VAL A 125 3.85 1.16 11.89
N ASP A 126 3.23 0.84 10.77
CA ASP A 126 3.17 -0.51 10.22
C ASP A 126 3.35 -0.46 8.69
N THR A 127 3.84 -1.56 8.13
CA THR A 127 4.15 -1.69 6.70
C THR A 127 3.72 -3.06 6.21
N ASP A 128 3.19 -3.12 5.00
CA ASP A 128 2.79 -4.38 4.36
C ASP A 128 3.29 -4.40 2.92
N TRP A 129 3.56 -5.58 2.38
CA TRP A 129 4.04 -5.75 1.02
C TRP A 129 3.84 -7.17 0.50
N ASN A 130 3.55 -7.30 -0.79
CA ASN A 130 3.32 -8.61 -1.40
C ASN A 130 4.61 -9.32 -1.77
N ARG A 131 4.60 -10.64 -1.55
CA ARG A 131 5.69 -11.56 -1.85
C ARG A 131 5.25 -12.59 -2.89
N GLU A 132 6.17 -12.94 -3.77
CA GLU A 132 5.98 -14.02 -4.72
C GLU A 132 6.31 -15.37 -4.05
N PRO A 133 5.65 -16.48 -4.43
CA PRO A 133 5.81 -17.78 -3.76
C PRO A 133 7.26 -18.33 -3.73
N TRP A 134 8.11 -17.91 -4.66
CA TRP A 134 9.51 -18.32 -4.78
C TRP A 134 10.49 -17.35 -4.09
N GLY A 135 10.00 -16.52 -3.17
CA GLY A 135 10.83 -15.59 -2.39
C GLY A 135 11.15 -14.27 -3.10
N GLY A 136 10.65 -14.07 -4.32
CA GLY A 136 10.65 -12.77 -4.99
C GLY A 136 9.60 -11.80 -4.43
N GLY A 137 9.44 -10.66 -5.08
CA GLY A 137 8.43 -9.65 -4.76
C GLY A 137 8.99 -8.39 -4.12
N TRP A 138 8.09 -7.64 -3.49
CA TRP A 138 8.43 -6.42 -2.75
C TRP A 138 9.12 -6.76 -1.43
N HIS A 139 9.90 -5.84 -0.92
CA HIS A 139 10.50 -5.92 0.41
C HIS A 139 10.69 -4.51 0.97
N LEU A 140 10.61 -4.39 2.29
CA LEU A 140 10.99 -3.17 2.98
C LEU A 140 12.51 -2.99 2.89
N ALA A 141 12.94 -1.89 2.27
CA ALA A 141 14.34 -1.51 2.17
C ALA A 141 14.75 -0.63 3.36
N GLN A 142 13.92 0.35 3.69
CA GLN A 142 14.15 1.28 4.78
C GLN A 142 12.82 1.74 5.38
N SER A 143 12.81 2.07 6.67
CA SER A 143 11.72 2.81 7.30
C SER A 143 12.25 3.76 8.36
N SER A 144 11.55 4.87 8.57
CA SER A 144 11.85 5.82 9.64
C SER A 144 10.59 6.54 10.10
N GLN A 145 10.67 7.10 11.30
CA GLN A 145 9.66 7.99 11.84
C GLN A 145 10.31 9.13 12.60
N ALA A 146 9.64 10.28 12.62
CA ALA A 146 10.00 11.43 13.43
C ALA A 146 8.75 11.99 14.09
N ASP A 147 8.85 12.20 15.41
CA ASP A 147 7.80 12.83 16.21
C ASP A 147 8.18 14.28 16.51
N GLY A 148 7.24 15.20 16.33
CA GLY A 148 7.48 16.64 16.42
C GLY A 148 7.11 17.28 17.75
N CYS A 149 6.98 16.52 18.83
CA CYS A 149 6.56 17.07 20.13
C CYS A 149 7.14 16.25 21.30
N ASP A 150 8.07 16.85 22.06
CA ASP A 150 8.74 16.27 23.23
C ASP A 150 8.17 16.79 24.57
N ARG A 151 7.34 17.84 24.52
CA ARG A 151 6.67 18.51 25.65
C ARG A 151 5.32 19.06 25.18
N PRO A 152 4.41 19.47 26.09
CA PRO A 152 3.13 20.00 25.66
C PRO A 152 3.22 21.12 24.63
N CYS A 153 2.73 20.88 23.42
CA CYS A 153 2.90 21.73 22.25
C CYS A 153 1.53 22.16 21.70
N SER A 154 1.44 23.32 21.05
CA SER A 154 0.19 23.73 20.37
C SER A 154 -0.04 22.96 19.07
N MET A 155 1.03 22.40 18.48
CA MET A 155 1.04 21.65 17.24
C MET A 155 2.15 20.60 17.28
N ALA A 156 1.87 19.40 16.77
CA ALA A 156 2.85 18.33 16.57
C ALA A 156 2.89 17.96 15.08
N ARG A 157 4.09 17.96 14.49
CA ARG A 157 4.33 17.49 13.12
C ARG A 157 4.94 16.10 13.19
N LEU A 158 4.26 15.10 12.64
CA LEU A 158 4.70 13.71 12.66
C LEU A 158 5.02 13.29 11.23
N GLU A 159 6.14 12.62 11.04
CA GLU A 159 6.58 12.14 9.74
C GLU A 159 6.88 10.65 9.80
N GLN A 160 6.37 9.90 8.84
CA GLN A 160 6.65 8.48 8.68
C GLN A 160 7.08 8.24 7.24
N HIS A 161 8.06 7.37 7.08
CA HIS A 161 8.67 7.09 5.79
C HIS A 161 8.94 5.60 5.65
N ALA A 162 8.70 5.07 4.46
CA ALA A 162 9.06 3.70 4.09
C ALA A 162 9.49 3.63 2.64
N GLU A 163 10.57 2.90 2.40
CA GLU A 163 11.09 2.59 1.08
C GLU A 163 10.91 1.11 0.80
N PHE A 164 10.43 0.80 -0.40
CA PHE A 164 10.19 -0.56 -0.84
C PHE A 164 10.97 -0.82 -2.12
N GLY A 165 11.87 -1.79 -2.06
CA GLY A 165 12.48 -2.38 -3.23
C GLY A 165 11.63 -3.54 -3.75
N TYR A 166 11.83 -3.93 -5.01
CA TYR A 166 11.25 -5.15 -5.56
C TYR A 166 12.32 -5.92 -6.30
N ARG A 167 12.32 -7.25 -6.12
CA ARG A 167 13.11 -8.17 -6.93
C ARG A 167 12.29 -9.43 -7.16
N GLY A 168 11.95 -9.72 -8.41
CA GLY A 168 11.04 -10.81 -8.75
C GLY A 168 10.92 -11.01 -10.25
N VAL A 169 9.82 -11.62 -10.69
CA VAL A 169 9.61 -11.95 -12.11
C VAL A 169 9.62 -10.71 -13.02
N PHE A 170 9.21 -9.54 -12.49
CA PHE A 170 9.14 -8.30 -13.26
C PHE A 170 10.45 -7.50 -13.24
N ASP A 171 11.40 -7.84 -12.36
CA ASP A 171 12.69 -7.17 -12.19
C ASP A 171 13.64 -8.11 -11.44
N VAL A 172 14.40 -8.87 -12.21
CA VAL A 172 15.32 -9.88 -11.66
C VAL A 172 16.57 -9.27 -11.02
N THR A 173 16.95 -8.05 -11.42
CA THR A 173 18.13 -7.34 -10.91
C THR A 173 17.83 -6.61 -9.60
N GLY A 174 16.56 -6.26 -9.37
CA GLY A 174 16.10 -5.52 -8.20
C GLY A 174 16.45 -4.04 -8.25
N THR A 175 16.66 -3.50 -9.45
CA THR A 175 17.13 -2.14 -9.66
C THR A 175 16.12 -1.28 -10.40
N TRP A 176 15.01 -1.85 -10.84
CA TRP A 176 14.06 -1.18 -11.68
C TRP A 176 12.94 -0.52 -10.85
N TYR A 177 12.39 -1.23 -9.88
CA TYR A 177 11.30 -0.75 -9.03
C TYR A 177 11.80 -0.32 -7.66
N HIS A 178 11.36 0.86 -7.24
CA HIS A 178 11.59 1.42 -5.93
C HIS A 178 10.48 2.41 -5.62
N ASN A 179 9.75 2.20 -4.53
CA ASN A 179 8.64 3.05 -4.10
C ASN A 179 8.94 3.64 -2.74
N ASN A 180 8.81 4.96 -2.62
CA ASN A 180 8.94 5.69 -1.37
C ASN A 180 7.56 6.19 -0.97
N HIS A 181 7.15 5.91 0.27
CA HIS A 181 5.93 6.41 0.88
C HIS A 181 6.33 7.39 1.97
N ASP A 182 5.78 8.61 1.88
CA ASP A 182 5.94 9.64 2.90
C ASP A 182 4.56 9.98 3.46
N LEU A 183 4.39 9.84 4.77
CA LEU A 183 3.23 10.29 5.52
C LEU A 183 3.61 11.47 6.38
N GLY A 184 2.84 12.54 6.25
CA GLY A 184 2.91 13.70 7.10
C GLY A 184 1.60 13.92 7.82
N VAL A 185 1.62 13.89 9.15
CA VAL A 185 0.50 14.32 9.98
C VAL A 185 0.84 15.61 10.72
N THR A 186 -0.12 16.53 10.76
CA THR A 186 -0.09 17.69 11.66
C THR A 186 -1.26 17.56 12.62
N LEU A 187 -0.96 17.45 13.92
CA LEU A 187 -1.94 17.47 15.00
C LEU A 187 -1.91 18.84 15.68
N THR A 188 -3.04 19.29 16.21
CA THR A 188 -3.15 20.56 16.94
C THR A 188 -3.79 20.37 18.32
N GLY A 189 -3.55 21.33 19.21
CA GLY A 189 -4.08 21.32 20.57
C GLY A 189 -5.59 21.52 20.69
N ASP A 190 -6.26 22.00 19.63
CA ASP A 190 -7.73 22.00 19.52
C ASP A 190 -8.29 20.62 19.09
N GLY A 191 -7.39 19.69 18.76
CA GLY A 191 -7.71 18.33 18.40
C GLY A 191 -8.07 18.11 16.94
N THR A 192 -7.79 19.07 16.07
CA THR A 192 -7.84 18.87 14.62
C THR A 192 -6.58 18.17 14.11
N ALA A 193 -6.69 17.59 12.92
CA ALA A 193 -5.59 16.90 12.26
C ALA A 193 -5.61 17.18 10.75
N ALA A 194 -4.42 17.24 10.15
CA ALA A 194 -4.24 17.33 8.70
C ALA A 194 -3.25 16.26 8.24
N CYS A 195 -3.52 15.66 7.08
CA CYS A 195 -2.70 14.60 6.51
C CYS A 195 -2.18 15.01 5.13
N GLU A 196 -0.88 14.91 4.95
CA GLU A 196 -0.19 14.99 3.67
C GLU A 196 0.41 13.63 3.37
N LEU A 197 0.14 13.10 2.19
CA LEU A 197 0.72 11.82 1.78
C LEU A 197 1.38 12.01 0.43
N ARG A 198 2.55 11.40 0.26
CA ARG A 198 3.27 11.36 -1.00
C ARG A 198 3.76 9.96 -1.30
N VAL A 199 3.82 9.64 -2.58
CA VAL A 199 4.47 8.45 -3.11
C VAL A 199 5.40 8.89 -4.24
N THR A 200 6.65 8.43 -4.20
CA THR A 200 7.57 8.54 -5.33
C THR A 200 7.90 7.14 -5.82
N ALA A 201 7.69 6.86 -7.10
CA ALA A 201 7.99 5.58 -7.73
C ALA A 201 9.00 5.79 -8.85
N ARG A 202 10.10 5.02 -8.84
CA ARG A 202 11.09 5.06 -9.92
C ARG A 202 10.47 4.70 -11.27
N HIS A 203 9.62 3.67 -11.26
CA HIS A 203 8.85 3.22 -12.42
C HIS A 203 7.42 2.88 -11.98
N TRP A 204 6.46 3.27 -12.80
CA TRP A 204 5.04 3.07 -12.57
C TRP A 204 4.40 2.43 -13.80
N PHE A 205 3.78 1.27 -13.66
CA PHE A 205 3.01 0.69 -14.74
C PHE A 205 1.61 1.31 -14.81
N VAL A 206 1.16 1.64 -16.02
CA VAL A 206 -0.23 2.01 -16.24
C VAL A 206 -1.14 0.87 -15.78
N GLY A 207 -2.13 1.21 -14.95
CA GLY A 207 -3.02 0.26 -14.28
C GLY A 207 -2.72 0.09 -12.80
N TRP A 208 -1.53 0.47 -12.32
CA TRP A 208 -1.31 0.60 -10.88
C TRP A 208 -2.17 1.71 -10.30
N THR A 209 -2.56 1.52 -9.03
CA THR A 209 -3.42 2.44 -8.29
C THR A 209 -2.80 2.73 -6.93
N TRP A 210 -2.73 4.00 -6.55
CA TRP A 210 -2.44 4.40 -5.19
C TRP A 210 -3.73 4.78 -4.47
N ILE A 211 -3.99 4.15 -3.33
CA ILE A 211 -5.09 4.48 -2.43
C ILE A 211 -4.50 5.08 -1.17
N ARG A 212 -5.05 6.22 -0.75
CA ARG A 212 -4.65 6.92 0.45
C ARG A 212 -5.83 7.33 1.29
N GLY A 213 -5.63 7.43 2.59
CA GLY A 213 -6.65 8.00 3.47
C GLY A 213 -6.13 8.49 4.81
N CYS A 214 -7.04 9.18 5.50
CA CYS A 214 -6.82 9.89 6.75
C CYS A 214 -8.13 9.95 7.54
N GLY A 215 -8.15 9.40 8.76
CA GLY A 215 -9.27 9.48 9.71
C GLY A 215 -9.33 8.37 10.74
#